data_AF-A0A3N4RW16-F1
#
_entry.id   AF-A0A3N4RW16-F1
#
_cell.length_a   1.000
_cell.length_b   1.000
_cell.length_c   1.000
_cell.angle_alpha   90.00
_cell.angle_beta   90.00
_cell.angle_gamma   90.00
#
_symmetry.space_group_name_H-M   'P 1'
#
loop_
_entity.id
_entity.type
_entity.pdbx_description
1 polymer ?
#
loop_
_entity_poly.entity_id
_entity_poly.type
_entity_poly.pdbx_seq_one_letter_code
_entity_poly.pdbx_strand_id
1 'polypeptide(L)' 'MTCRQWLPVVREYCGQPARPYLIGARCVRHTPAKQAGTDEPPSTPMEPR' A
#
# COMPACT_ATOMS: atom_id res chain seq x y z
N MET A 1 1.98 -3.06 -12.39
CA MET A 1 3.07 -2.31 -11.75
C MET A 1 3.50 -3.01 -10.47
N THR A 2 4.80 -3.06 -10.17
CA THR A 2 5.34 -3.67 -8.95
C THR A 2 5.80 -2.61 -7.96
N CYS A 3 5.75 -2.94 -6.67
CA CYS A 3 6.22 -2.09 -5.59
C CYS A 3 7.75 -1.94 -5.66
N ARG A 4 8.21 -0.68 -5.71
CA ARG A 4 9.63 -0.31 -5.71
C ARG A 4 10.09 0.26 -4.37
N GLN A 5 9.41 -0.09 -3.28
CA GLN A 5 9.87 0.26 -1.94
C GLN A 5 11.15 -0.51 -1.63
N TRP A 6 12.24 0.18 -1.28
CA TRP A 6 13.46 -0.44 -0.80
C TRP A 6 13.26 -0.96 0.62
N LEU A 7 13.64 -2.23 0.85
CA LEU A 7 13.58 -2.91 2.13
C LEU A 7 15.00 -3.07 2.69
N PRO A 8 15.45 -2.22 3.64
CA PRO A 8 16.83 -2.25 4.11
C PRO A 8 17.18 -3.54 4.86
N VAL A 9 16.19 -4.19 5.49
CA VAL A 9 16.36 -5.43 6.26
C VAL A 9 16.84 -6.59 5.39
N VAL A 10 16.32 -6.67 4.16
CA VAL A 10 16.61 -7.76 3.20
C VAL A 10 17.46 -7.28 2.02
N ARG A 11 17.79 -5.98 1.96
CA ARG A 11 18.59 -5.33 0.90
C ARG A 11 18.04 -5.60 -0.51
N GLU A 12 16.73 -5.53 -0.65
CA GLU A 12 16.02 -5.75 -1.91
C GLU A 12 14.83 -4.80 -2.06
N TYR A 13 14.31 -4.67 -3.29
CA TYR A 13 13.03 -4.01 -3.53
C TYR A 13 11.89 -4.97 -3.23
N CYS A 14 10.82 -4.46 -2.64
CA CYS A 14 9.66 -5.26 -2.24
C CYS A 14 9.11 -6.18 -3.35
N GLY A 15 9.06 -5.73 -4.60
CA GLY A 15 8.65 -6.54 -5.75
C GLY A 15 7.17 -6.95 -5.78
N GLN A 16 6.41 -6.75 -4.70
CA GLN A 16 5.00 -7.14 -4.61
C GLN A 16 4.12 -6.41 -5.63
N PRO A 17 3.04 -7.03 -6.11
CA PRO A 17 2.13 -6.40 -7.05
C PRO A 17 1.49 -5.16 -6.40
N ALA A 18 1.56 -4.03 -7.10
CA ALA A 18 0.80 -2.84 -6.73
C ALA A 18 -0.64 -3.01 -7.26
N ARG A 19 -1.61 -2.75 -6.39
CA ARG A 19 -3.03 -2.75 -6.72
C ARG A 19 -3.45 -1.33 -7.09
N PRO A 20 -4.44 -1.14 -7.98
CA PRO A 20 -5.01 0.17 -8.20
C PRO A 20 -5.55 0.72 -6.88
N TYR A 21 -5.23 1.98 -6.59
CA TYR A 21 -5.61 2.71 -5.39
C TYR A 21 -6.08 4.10 -5.80
N LEU A 22 -6.86 4.78 -4.95
CA LEU A 22 -7.54 6.06 -5.22
C LEU A 22 -6.74 7.04 -6.10
N ILE A 23 -5.43 7.15 -5.87
CA ILE A 23 -4.50 7.91 -6.71
C ILE A 23 -3.38 6.96 -7.17
N GLY A 24 -3.55 6.33 -8.33
CA GLY A 24 -2.53 5.50 -8.98
C GLY A 24 -2.51 4.03 -8.53
N ALA A 25 -1.31 3.48 -8.32
CA ALA A 25 -1.13 2.09 -7.91
C ALA A 25 -0.30 2.04 -6.62
N ARG A 26 -0.76 1.26 -5.63
CA ARG A 26 -0.13 1.16 -4.31
C ARG A 26 0.03 -0.29 -3.87
N CYS A 27 1.10 -0.54 -3.12
CA CYS A 27 1.35 -1.83 -2.48
C CYS A 27 0.65 -1.88 -1.12
N VAL A 28 -0.14 -2.93 -0.88
CA VAL A 28 -0.86 -3.14 0.39
C VAL A 28 0.04 -3.25 1.61
N ARG A 29 1.32 -3.64 1.42
CA ARG A 29 2.30 -3.74 2.51
C ARG A 29 2.99 -2.42 2.84
N HIS A 30 3.00 -1.47 1.91
CA HIS A 30 3.74 -0.22 2.03
C HIS A 30 2.79 0.97 1.84
N THR A 31 1.60 0.86 2.43
CA THR A 31 0.69 2.01 2.55
C THR A 31 1.22 2.95 3.63
N PRO A 32 0.94 4.26 3.55
CA PRO A 32 1.27 5.21 4.61
C PRO A 32 0.72 4.77 5.97
N ALA A 33 -0.49 4.21 5.99
CA ALA A 33 -1.08 3.63 7.19
C ALA A 33 -0.21 2.51 7.76
N LYS A 34 0.17 1.51 6.94
CA LYS A 34 1.04 0.41 7.38
C LYS A 34 2.43 0.90 7.83
N GLN A 35 2.99 1.91 7.18
CA GLN A 35 4.24 2.53 7.60
C GLN A 35 4.10 3.30 8.93
N ALA A 36 2.93 3.86 9.20
CA ALA A 36 2.58 4.49 10.46
C ALA A 36 2.15 3.47 11.54
N GLY A 37 2.16 2.16 11.26
CA GLY A 37 1.76 1.11 12.20
C GLY A 37 0.25 0.92 12.34
N THR A 38 -0.55 1.53 11.48
CA THR A 38 -2.02 1.48 11.50
C THR A 38 -2.52 0.68 10.30
N ASP A 39 -3.64 -0.03 10.43
CA ASP A 39 -4.28 -0.64 9.27
C ASP A 39 -5.00 0.43 8.42
N GLU A 40 -4.93 0.29 7.10
CA GLU A 40 -5.66 1.19 6.22
C GLU A 40 -7.16 0.87 6.38
N PRO A 41 -8.03 1.86 6.63
CA PRO A 41 -9.46 1.59 6.74
C PRO A 41 -9.94 0.97 5.41
N PRO A 42 -10.89 0.02 5.46
CA PRO A 42 -11.44 -0.55 4.24
C PRO A 42 -11.98 0.59 3.37
N SER A 43 -11.58 0.62 2.10
CA SER A 43 -12.19 1.49 1.09
C SER A 43 -13.60 0.98 0.76
N THR A 44 -14.48 0.94 1.74
CA THR A 44 -15.91 0.97 1.47
C THR A 44 -16.24 2.38 1.01
N PRO A 45 -16.95 2.55 -0.11
CA PRO A 45 -17.64 3.82 -0.33
C PRO A 45 -18.46 4.08 0.94
N MET A 46 -18.27 5.24 1.58
CA MET A 46 -19.28 5.71 2.52
C MET A 46 -20.54 5.86 1.67
N GLU A 47 -21.47 4.90 1.79
CA GLU A 47 -22.79 5.06 1.18
C GLU A 47 -23.36 6.38 1.71
N PRO A 48 -23.71 7.34 0.84
CA PRO A 48 -24.41 8.53 1.29
C PRO A 48 -25.76 8.06 1.86
N ARG A 49 -25.99 8.36 3.14
CA ARG A 49 -27.31 8.25 3.77
C ARG A 49 -28.23 9.35 3.27
#